data_AF-A0A3S4ZNL6-F1
#
_entry.id   AF-A0A3S4ZNL6-F1
#
_cell.length_a   1.000
_cell.length_b   1.000
_cell.length_c   1.000
_cell.angle_alpha   90.00
_cell.angle_beta   90.00
_cell.angle_gamma   90.00
#
_symmetry.space_group_name_H-M   'P 1'
#
loop_
_entity.id
_entity.type
_entity.pdbx_description
1 polymer ?
#
loop_
_entity_poly.entity_id
_entity_poly.type
_entity_poly.pdbx_seq_one_letter_code
_entity_poly.pdbx_strand_id
1 'polypeptide(L)'
;MSTKYPQLADPEGSHRRTRLTERLSWIQTSGDAFRWRLDRPALIVSSCSWSPDDDFSVLLEALDLYDSQAASGEGVLNLPRIICIVSGRGPLKDFYSSVVARRTWRKVEVLMPWLEWIDYPRLLGCADLGVSLHRSSSGVDLPMKVG
;
A
#
# COMPACT_ATOMS: atom_id res chain seq x y z
N MET A 1 1.67 19.93 -5.94
CA MET A 1 1.42 18.56 -5.42
C MET A 1 2.22 18.35 -4.16
N SER A 2 1.74 17.49 -3.25
CA SER A 2 2.47 17.20 -2.01
C SER A 2 3.84 16.61 -2.33
N THR A 3 4.90 17.35 -2.02
CA THR A 3 6.30 16.92 -2.11
C THR A 3 6.66 15.88 -1.05
N LYS A 4 5.76 15.64 -0.10
CA LYS A 4 5.95 14.79 1.07
C LYS A 4 6.01 13.29 0.73
N TYR A 5 5.25 12.85 -0.27
CA TYR A 5 5.16 11.45 -0.68
C TYR A 5 5.36 11.33 -2.20
N PRO A 6 6.58 11.55 -2.70
CA PRO A 6 6.86 11.56 -4.14
C PRO A 6 6.52 10.22 -4.81
N GLN A 7 6.64 9.10 -4.09
CA GLN A 7 6.23 7.78 -4.56
C GLN A 7 4.73 7.67 -4.90
N LEU A 8 3.86 8.54 -4.36
CA LEU A 8 2.42 8.60 -4.68
C LEU A 8 2.08 9.68 -5.71
N ALA A 9 3.07 10.46 -6.17
CA ALA A 9 2.89 11.40 -7.26
C ALA A 9 2.65 10.66 -8.59
N ASP A 10 2.11 11.38 -9.57
CA ASP A 10 1.88 10.80 -10.89
C ASP A 10 3.21 10.45 -11.59
N PRO A 11 3.37 9.22 -12.11
CA PRO A 11 4.60 8.79 -12.75
C PRO A 11 4.97 9.60 -13.99
N GLU A 12 3.99 10.20 -14.67
CA GLU A 12 4.19 11.06 -15.85
C GLU A 12 4.53 12.51 -15.47
N GLY A 13 4.67 12.81 -14.17
CA GLY A 13 5.01 14.14 -13.67
C GLY A 13 3.86 15.14 -13.73
N SER A 14 2.62 14.68 -13.93
CA SER A 14 1.47 15.58 -13.97
C SER A 14 1.26 16.27 -12.63
N HIS A 15 1.16 17.59 -12.65
CA HIS A 15 0.78 18.36 -11.45
C HIS A 15 -0.71 18.26 -11.09
N ARG A 16 -1.50 17.55 -11.91
CA ARG A 16 -2.96 17.47 -11.79
C ARG A 16 -3.48 16.09 -11.43
N ARG A 17 -2.61 15.07 -11.43
CA ARG A 17 -2.94 13.70 -11.03
C ARG A 17 -1.94 13.18 -10.01
N THR A 18 -2.41 12.37 -9.09
CA THR A 18 -1.57 11.47 -8.30
C THR A 18 -1.71 10.07 -8.88
N ARG A 19 -1.11 9.05 -8.25
CA ARG A 19 -1.39 7.66 -8.62
C ARG A 19 -2.86 7.24 -8.44
N LEU A 20 -3.60 7.93 -7.57
CA LEU A 20 -4.93 7.50 -7.14
C LEU A 20 -6.05 8.46 -7.56
N THR A 21 -5.78 9.76 -7.59
CA THR A 21 -6.78 10.80 -7.78
C THR A 21 -6.38 11.78 -8.87
N GLU A 22 -7.35 12.41 -9.51
CA GLU A 22 -7.11 13.51 -10.44
C GLU A 22 -7.98 14.73 -10.12
N ARG A 23 -7.47 15.90 -10.49
CA ARG A 23 -8.17 17.18 -10.31
C ARG A 23 -9.12 17.44 -11.49
N LEU A 24 -10.37 17.78 -11.17
CA LEU A 24 -11.41 18.09 -12.16
C LEU A 24 -11.28 19.51 -12.73
N SER A 25 -10.86 20.46 -11.90
CA SER A 25 -10.67 21.85 -12.32
C SER A 25 -9.38 22.05 -13.12
N TRP A 26 -9.48 22.82 -14.20
CA TRP A 26 -8.33 23.31 -14.97
C TRP A 26 -7.67 24.49 -14.27
N ILE A 27 -8.48 25.32 -13.61
CA ILE A 27 -8.06 26.51 -12.88
C ILE A 27 -7.92 26.16 -11.39
N GLN A 28 -6.80 26.56 -10.79
CA GLN A 28 -6.57 26.43 -9.35
C GLN A 28 -7.50 27.40 -8.62
N THR A 29 -8.49 26.87 -7.91
CA THR A 29 -9.40 27.67 -7.08
C THR A 29 -9.49 27.09 -5.69
N SER A 30 -9.97 27.87 -4.72
CA SER A 30 -10.10 27.46 -3.32
C SER A 30 -11.04 26.26 -3.10
N GLY A 31 -11.77 25.82 -4.13
CA GLY A 31 -12.69 24.68 -4.12
C GLY A 31 -12.32 23.61 -5.15
N ASP A 32 -11.03 23.36 -5.37
CA ASP A 32 -10.57 22.32 -6.30
C ASP A 32 -11.24 20.97 -5.98
N ALA A 33 -12.04 20.48 -6.93
CA ALA A 33 -12.71 19.19 -6.83
C ALA A 33 -11.80 18.07 -7.35
N PHE A 34 -11.71 16.98 -6.59
CA PHE A 34 -10.92 15.80 -6.92
C PHE A 34 -11.82 14.58 -7.09
N ARG A 35 -11.40 13.66 -7.95
CA ARG A 35 -12.03 12.33 -8.07
C ARG A 35 -10.99 11.23 -8.10
N TRP A 36 -11.44 10.00 -7.83
CA TRP A 36 -10.67 8.81 -8.13
C TRP A 36 -10.37 8.70 -9.62
N ARG A 37 -9.15 8.29 -9.95
CA ARG A 37 -8.77 7.92 -11.31
C ARG A 37 -9.52 6.65 -11.71
N LEU A 38 -9.98 6.59 -12.97
CA LEU A 38 -10.62 5.39 -13.52
C LEU A 38 -9.64 4.22 -13.66
N ASP A 39 -8.36 4.54 -13.89
CA ASP A 39 -7.25 3.59 -14.02
C ASP A 39 -6.46 3.43 -12.72
N ARG A 40 -7.03 3.84 -11.57
CA ARG A 40 -6.30 3.76 -10.29
C ARG A 40 -5.94 2.30 -9.97
N PRO A 41 -4.74 2.06 -9.42
CA PRO A 41 -4.44 0.77 -8.81
C PRO A 41 -5.31 0.54 -7.57
N ALA A 42 -5.51 -0.73 -7.23
CA ALA A 42 -6.01 -1.13 -5.92
C ALA A 42 -4.96 -0.79 -4.86
N LEU A 43 -5.38 -0.15 -3.78
CA LEU A 43 -4.54 0.28 -2.68
C LEU A 43 -4.69 -0.70 -1.50
N ILE A 44 -3.62 -1.45 -1.23
CA ILE A 44 -3.51 -2.29 -0.03
C ILE A 44 -2.68 -1.55 1.00
N VAL A 45 -3.11 -1.55 2.25
CA VAL A 45 -2.32 -1.02 3.37
C VAL A 45 -2.08 -2.11 4.40
N SER A 46 -0.83 -2.30 4.79
CA SER A 46 -0.44 -3.22 5.86
C SER A 46 0.36 -2.49 6.93
N SER A 47 0.12 -2.84 8.19
CA SER A 47 1.03 -2.52 9.30
C SER A 47 2.04 -3.65 9.49
N CYS A 48 3.27 -3.30 9.87
CA CYS A 48 4.30 -4.28 10.25
C CYS A 48 5.27 -3.67 11.27
N SER A 49 5.48 -4.34 12.40
CA SER A 49 6.51 -3.98 13.38
C SER A 49 7.91 -4.39 12.94
N TRP A 50 8.07 -5.09 11.82
CA TRP A 50 9.36 -5.58 11.30
C TRP A 50 10.19 -6.32 12.37
N SER A 51 9.50 -6.99 13.29
CA SER A 51 10.08 -7.89 14.29
C SER A 51 10.05 -9.32 13.77
N PRO A 52 10.86 -10.23 14.32
CA PRO A 52 10.80 -11.65 13.96
C PRO A 52 9.43 -12.32 14.22
N ASP A 53 8.60 -11.72 15.07
CA ASP A 53 7.23 -12.20 15.35
C ASP A 53 6.25 -11.93 14.18
N ASP A 54 6.50 -10.91 13.36
CA ASP A 54 5.69 -10.60 12.19
C ASP A 54 6.20 -11.42 10.98
N ASP A 55 5.38 -12.34 10.49
CA ASP A 55 5.71 -13.08 9.28
C ASP A 55 5.31 -12.31 8.01
N PHE A 56 6.14 -11.33 7.66
CA PHE A 56 5.93 -10.54 6.44
C PHE A 56 6.15 -11.35 5.16
N SER A 57 6.79 -12.52 5.24
CA SER A 57 7.02 -13.36 4.06
C SER A 57 5.70 -13.85 3.44
N VAL A 58 4.69 -14.13 4.27
CA VAL A 58 3.35 -14.52 3.82
C VAL A 58 2.71 -13.48 2.90
N LEU A 59 2.83 -12.19 3.23
CA LEU A 59 2.31 -11.13 2.37
C LEU A 59 3.09 -11.03 1.06
N LEU A 60 4.41 -11.19 1.11
CA LEU A 60 5.24 -11.17 -0.11
C LEU A 60 4.89 -12.34 -1.04
N GLU A 61 4.68 -13.54 -0.49
CA GLU A 61 4.25 -14.72 -1.25
C GLU A 61 2.87 -14.53 -1.86
N ALA A 62 1.93 -13.95 -1.10
CA ALA A 62 0.60 -13.64 -1.63
C ALA A 62 0.66 -12.63 -2.78
N LEU A 63 1.54 -11.63 -2.70
CA LEU A 63 1.78 -10.67 -3.78
C LEU A 63 2.47 -11.32 -4.99
N ASP A 64 3.39 -12.25 -4.78
CA ASP A 64 4.02 -13.05 -5.85
C ASP A 64 2.96 -13.85 -6.62
N LEU A 65 2.06 -14.52 -5.89
CA LEU A 65 0.94 -15.27 -6.49
C LEU A 65 -0.01 -14.34 -7.25
N TYR A 66 -0.39 -13.20 -6.66
CA TYR A 66 -1.25 -12.23 -7.32
C TYR A 66 -0.63 -11.71 -8.62
N ASP A 67 0.64 -11.31 -8.60
CA ASP A 67 1.33 -10.77 -9.78
C ASP A 67 1.36 -11.80 -10.91
N SER A 68 1.66 -13.07 -10.59
CA SER A 68 1.70 -14.15 -11.57
C SER A 68 0.36 -14.33 -12.29
N GLN A 69 -0.75 -14.32 -11.55
CA GLN A 69 -2.11 -14.47 -12.09
C GLN A 69 -2.58 -13.22 -12.83
N ALA A 70 -2.35 -12.04 -12.25
CA ALA A 70 -2.77 -10.76 -12.84
C ALA A 70 -2.01 -10.45 -14.14
N ALA A 71 -0.82 -11.02 -14.32
CA ALA A 71 0.04 -10.76 -15.46
C ALA A 71 0.13 -11.92 -16.46
N SER A 72 -0.41 -13.11 -16.17
CA SER A 72 -0.67 -14.13 -17.18
C SER A 72 -1.82 -13.73 -18.10
N GLY A 73 -2.79 -12.96 -17.58
CA GLY A 73 -3.99 -12.60 -18.33
C GLY A 73 -4.91 -13.79 -18.63
N GLU A 74 -4.62 -14.96 -18.04
CA GLU A 74 -5.33 -16.22 -18.28
C GLU A 74 -6.61 -16.37 -17.43
N GLY A 75 -7.04 -15.30 -16.78
CA GLY A 75 -8.30 -15.24 -16.01
C GLY A 75 -9.40 -14.49 -16.75
N VAL A 76 -10.66 -14.86 -16.49
CA VAL A 76 -11.86 -14.13 -16.97
C VAL A 76 -11.91 -12.69 -16.44
N LEU A 77 -11.16 -12.39 -15.37
CA LEU A 77 -11.12 -11.09 -14.72
C LEU A 77 -9.79 -10.37 -15.04
N ASN A 78 -9.89 -9.18 -15.63
CA ASN A 78 -8.76 -8.26 -15.79
C ASN A 78 -8.38 -7.68 -14.42
N LEU A 79 -7.47 -8.33 -13.71
CA LEU A 79 -7.06 -7.94 -12.37
C LEU A 79 -6.32 -6.59 -12.36
N PRO A 80 -6.65 -5.68 -11.42
CA PRO A 80 -6.06 -4.34 -11.36
C PRO A 80 -4.58 -4.40 -10.96
N ARG A 81 -3.85 -3.31 -11.23
CA ARG A 81 -2.54 -3.11 -10.59
C ARG A 81 -2.74 -2.90 -9.09
N ILE A 82 -1.79 -3.36 -8.27
CA ILE A 82 -1.78 -3.17 -6.82
C ILE A 82 -0.64 -2.23 -6.44
N ILE A 83 -0.96 -1.25 -5.60
CA ILE A 83 0.03 -0.59 -4.75
C ILE A 83 -0.20 -1.08 -3.32
N CYS A 84 0.79 -1.76 -2.76
CA CYS A 84 0.79 -2.20 -1.38
C CYS A 84 1.67 -1.28 -0.56
N ILE A 85 1.09 -0.53 0.37
CA ILE A 85 1.81 0.33 1.29
C ILE A 85 1.98 -0.40 2.62
N VAL A 86 3.23 -0.60 3.01
CA VAL A 86 3.55 -1.22 4.29
C VAL A 86 4.19 -0.19 5.20
N SER A 87 3.57 0.04 6.36
CA SER A 87 4.02 1.03 7.32
C SER A 87 4.34 0.41 8.67
N GLY A 88 5.37 0.93 9.32
CA GLY A 88 5.79 0.58 10.66
C GLY A 88 7.30 0.62 10.83
N ARG A 89 7.79 0.19 12.00
CA ARG A 89 9.19 0.37 12.42
C ARG A 89 9.70 -0.87 13.12
N GLY A 90 10.89 -1.32 12.72
CA GLY A 90 11.63 -2.36 13.41
C GLY A 90 12.85 -2.83 12.60
N PRO A 91 13.61 -3.77 13.18
CA PRO A 91 14.95 -4.14 12.71
C PRO A 91 14.97 -4.83 11.34
N LEU A 92 13.89 -5.52 10.95
CA LEU A 92 13.85 -6.28 9.69
C LEU A 92 13.41 -5.44 8.48
N LYS A 93 13.15 -4.14 8.65
CA LYS A 93 12.66 -3.29 7.56
C LYS A 93 13.63 -3.27 6.37
N ASP A 94 14.93 -3.13 6.62
CA ASP A 94 15.94 -3.05 5.55
C ASP A 94 16.14 -4.40 4.85
N PHE A 95 16.04 -5.49 5.62
CA PHE A 95 16.03 -6.85 5.07
C PHE A 95 14.89 -7.02 4.08
N TYR A 96 13.65 -6.74 4.49
CA TYR A 96 12.50 -6.88 3.61
C TYR A 96 12.47 -5.86 2.47
N SER A 97 13.00 -4.65 2.69
CA SER A 97 13.21 -3.66 1.63
C SER A 97 14.13 -4.20 0.53
N SER A 98 15.22 -4.87 0.91
CA SER A 98 16.14 -5.52 -0.02
C SER A 98 15.49 -6.70 -0.74
N VAL A 99 14.64 -7.45 -0.05
CA VAL A 99 13.91 -8.60 -0.58
C VAL A 99 12.84 -8.16 -1.60
N VAL A 100 12.15 -7.04 -1.34
CA VAL A 100 11.22 -6.41 -2.28
C VAL A 100 11.95 -5.84 -3.50
N ALA A 101 13.08 -5.16 -3.30
CA ALA A 101 13.84 -4.56 -4.39
C ALA A 101 14.40 -5.59 -5.40
N ARG A 102 14.54 -6.86 -5.00
CA ARG A 102 14.97 -7.96 -5.88
C ARG A 102 13.83 -8.61 -6.65
N ARG A 103 12.57 -8.31 -6.32
CA ARG A 103 11.41 -8.85 -7.01
C ARG A 103 11.08 -8.04 -8.25
N THR A 104 10.67 -8.73 -9.30
CA THR A 104 10.32 -8.14 -10.58
C THR A 104 8.83 -8.34 -10.86
N TRP A 105 7.99 -7.62 -10.12
CA TRP A 105 6.55 -7.65 -10.31
C TRP A 105 6.12 -6.76 -11.50
N ARG A 106 5.07 -7.18 -12.20
CA ARG A 106 4.51 -6.46 -13.36
C ARG A 106 3.27 -5.64 -13.03
N LYS A 107 2.47 -6.13 -12.09
CA LYS A 107 1.18 -5.61 -11.64
C LYS A 107 1.21 -5.16 -10.18
N VAL A 108 2.23 -5.54 -9.41
CA VAL A 108 2.38 -5.16 -7.99
C VAL A 108 3.53 -4.16 -7.80
N GLU A 109 3.29 -3.18 -6.95
CA GLU A 109 4.32 -2.27 -6.42
C GLU A 109 4.19 -2.21 -4.89
N VAL A 110 5.29 -2.43 -4.17
CA VAL A 110 5.32 -2.31 -2.70
C VAL A 110 6.06 -1.05 -2.32
N LEU A 111 5.41 -0.19 -1.53
CA LEU A 111 5.97 1.04 -1.02
C LEU A 111 6.10 0.93 0.51
N MET A 112 7.27 1.31 1.03
CA MET A 112 7.54 1.33 2.48
C MET A 112 7.84 2.75 2.98
N PRO A 113 6.95 3.72 2.72
CA PRO A 113 7.21 5.11 3.04
C PRO A 113 7.22 5.34 4.54
N TRP A 114 7.99 6.34 4.96
CA TRP A 114 7.79 6.94 6.27
C TRP A 114 6.52 7.78 6.22
N LEU A 115 5.45 7.32 6.88
CA LEU A 115 4.21 8.09 7.00
C LEU A 115 4.25 8.92 8.29
N GLU A 116 3.82 10.17 8.18
CA GLU A 116 3.58 10.94 9.39
C GLU A 116 2.31 10.44 10.06
N TRP A 117 2.28 10.55 11.39
CA TRP A 117 1.16 10.15 12.24
C TRP A 117 -0.21 10.61 11.70
N ILE A 118 -0.28 11.82 11.13
CA ILE A 118 -1.54 12.44 10.72
C ILE A 118 -2.01 11.93 9.34
N ASP A 119 -1.07 11.42 8.55
CA ASP A 119 -1.36 10.96 7.19
C ASP A 119 -1.69 9.47 7.15
N TYR A 120 -1.29 8.70 8.18
CA TYR A 120 -1.63 7.28 8.26
C TYR A 120 -3.14 7.01 8.30
N PRO A 121 -3.96 7.66 9.16
CA PRO A 121 -5.41 7.45 9.14
C PRO A 121 -6.06 7.87 7.82
N ARG A 122 -5.53 8.93 7.18
CA ARG A 122 -6.02 9.39 5.87
C ARG A 122 -5.73 8.37 4.79
N LEU A 123 -4.54 7.78 4.80
CA LEU A 123 -4.17 6.73 3.86
C LEU A 123 -5.04 5.47 4.07
N LEU A 124 -5.26 5.08 5.33
CA LEU A 124 -6.10 3.94 5.67
C LEU A 124 -7.55 4.15 5.21
N GLY A 125 -8.10 5.36 5.38
CA GLY A 125 -9.42 5.71 4.86
C GLY A 125 -9.55 5.70 3.33
N CYS A 126 -8.42 5.68 2.62
CA CYS A 126 -8.34 5.56 1.17
C CYS A 126 -8.05 4.12 0.69
N ALA A 127 -7.73 3.20 1.59
CA ALA A 127 -7.35 1.84 1.24
C ALA A 127 -8.55 1.03 0.74
N ASP A 128 -8.33 0.21 -0.29
CA ASP A 128 -9.32 -0.77 -0.73
C ASP A 128 -9.32 -2.01 0.18
N LEU A 129 -8.15 -2.34 0.74
CA LEU A 129 -7.97 -3.47 1.66
C LEU A 129 -6.93 -3.17 2.72
N GLY A 130 -7.25 -3.47 3.97
CA GLY A 130 -6.31 -3.51 5.10
C GLY A 130 -5.85 -4.94 5.38
N VAL A 131 -4.54 -5.15 5.51
CA VAL A 131 -3.95 -6.43 5.91
C VAL A 131 -3.22 -6.26 7.24
N SER A 132 -3.46 -7.15 8.19
CA SER A 132 -2.77 -7.18 9.48
C SER A 132 -2.07 -8.52 9.64
N LEU A 133 -0.75 -8.49 9.77
CA LEU A 133 0.12 -9.69 9.87
C LEU A 133 0.63 -9.93 11.29
N HIS A 134 -0.14 -9.53 12.30
CA HIS A 134 0.24 -9.81 13.67
C HIS A 134 0.04 -11.29 13.98
N ARG A 135 1.16 -12.00 14.12
CA ARG A 135 1.17 -13.32 14.75
C ARG A 135 1.48 -13.13 16.23
N SER A 136 0.44 -13.20 17.06
CA SER A 136 0.61 -13.26 18.51
C SER A 136 1.38 -14.54 18.86
N SER A 137 2.65 -14.43 19.25
CA SER A 137 3.40 -15.55 19.83
C SER A 137 3.01 -15.82 21.29
N SER A 138 1.86 -15.32 21.75
CA SER A 138 1.20 -15.77 22.97
C SER A 138 0.13 -16.79 22.60
N GLY A 139 0.37 -18.08 22.85
CA GLY A 139 -0.68 -19.12 22.90
C GLY A 139 -1.67 -18.92 24.05
N VAL A 140 -1.98 -17.66 24.35
CA VAL A 140 -2.85 -17.17 25.42
C VAL A 140 -3.61 -16.00 24.79
N ASP A 141 -4.72 -16.35 24.17
CA ASP A 141 -5.80 -15.40 23.91
C ASP A 141 -6.46 -15.15 25.27
N LEU A 142 -5.97 -14.16 26.01
CA LEU A 142 -6.67 -13.66 27.19
C LEU A 142 -7.53 -12.48 26.74
N PRO A 143 -8.86 -12.60 26.72
CA PRO A 143 -9.73 -11.43 26.61
C PRO A 143 -9.49 -10.58 27.86
N MET A 144 -8.86 -9.42 27.71
CA MET A 144 -8.75 -8.50 28.84
C MET A 144 -10.07 -7.73 28.98
N LYS A 145 -10.68 -7.95 30.13
CA LYS A 145 -11.98 -7.46 30.58
C LYS A 145 -12.01 -5.93 30.55
N VAL A 146 -13.10 -5.38 30.00
CA VAL A 146 -13.54 -4.03 30.36
C VAL A 146 -13.99 -4.10 31.82
N GLY A 147 -13.29 -3.38 32.69
CA GLY A 147 -13.61 -3.21 34.10
C GLY A 147 -13.11 -1.84 34.54
#